data_AF-A0A5C4STR0-F1
#
_entry.id   AF-A0A5C4STR0-F1
#
_cell.length_a   1.000
_cell.length_b   1.000
_cell.length_c   1.000
_cell.angle_alpha   90.00
_cell.angle_beta   90.00
_cell.angle_gamma   90.00
#
_symmetry.space_group_name_H-M   'P 1'
#
loop_
_entity.id
_entity.type
_entity.pdbx_description
1 polymer ?
#
loop_
_entity_poly.entity_id
_entity_poly.type
_entity_poly.pdbx_seq_one_letter_code
_entity_poly.pdbx_strand_id
1 'polypeptide(L)'
;MAETIKIAGKAYPADVAGMLKHNTMRNTFGNWIAREKKVLLPHIKFAIAQMNNADGRHLFQTYLSHDVAEADRIDLPINIYSILDQEDKSDTPRAAAFKAVLNKAKKFTLGPLDHYRPEFFESKTFRDLVIKLIGQTDAKKEAKAQGIKDDKALFEIMILTNSDRKDEAIKQAKALVKKEKLSKDQEASLIRQIKHGRP
;
A
#
# COMPACT_ATOMS: atom_id res chain seq x y z
N MET A 1 4.40 -2.77 21.79
CA MET A 1 3.98 -3.58 20.63
C MET A 1 3.28 -2.66 19.65
N ALA A 2 3.61 -2.71 18.37
CA ALA A 2 2.87 -1.95 17.36
C ALA A 2 1.44 -2.49 17.27
N GLU A 3 0.46 -1.59 17.30
CA GLU A 3 -0.93 -1.93 17.03
C GLU A 3 -1.04 -2.66 15.67
N THR A 4 -1.92 -3.65 15.55
CA THR A 4 -2.04 -4.46 14.34
C THR A 4 -3.48 -4.47 13.86
N ILE A 5 -3.67 -4.17 12.58
CA ILE A 5 -4.99 -4.19 11.93
C ILE A 5 -5.12 -5.51 11.17
N LYS A 6 -6.21 -6.24 11.41
CA LYS A 6 -6.53 -7.48 10.68
C LYS A 6 -7.49 -7.16 9.54
N ILE A 7 -7.07 -7.45 8.30
CA ILE A 7 -7.90 -7.30 7.10
C ILE A 7 -7.88 -8.62 6.35
N ALA A 8 -9.05 -9.22 6.15
CA ALA A 8 -9.20 -10.47 5.41
C ALA A 8 -8.25 -11.60 5.87
N GLY A 9 -8.09 -11.75 7.19
CA GLY A 9 -7.21 -12.76 7.81
C GLY A 9 -5.71 -12.43 7.79
N LYS A 10 -5.30 -11.32 7.17
CA LYS A 10 -3.91 -10.83 7.20
C LYS A 10 -3.74 -9.75 8.25
N ALA A 11 -2.66 -9.84 9.01
CA ALA A 11 -2.25 -8.84 9.99
C ALA A 11 -1.33 -7.81 9.34
N TYR A 12 -1.65 -6.53 9.49
CA TYR A 12 -0.84 -5.40 9.05
C TYR A 12 -0.43 -4.60 10.29
N PRO A 13 0.87 -4.39 10.55
CA PRO A 13 1.27 -3.49 11.62
C PRO A 13 0.81 -2.07 11.28
N ALA A 14 0.27 -1.38 12.26
CA ALA A 14 -0.35 -0.08 12.07
C ALA A 14 0.68 1.06 12.03
N ASP A 15 1.94 0.85 12.42
CA ASP A 15 3.02 1.84 12.32
C ASP A 15 3.53 1.99 10.88
N VAL A 16 4.09 3.16 10.52
CA VAL A 16 4.54 3.45 9.15
C VAL A 16 5.55 2.42 8.64
N ALA A 17 6.56 2.07 9.44
CA ALA A 17 7.58 1.11 9.00
C ALA A 17 6.96 -0.27 8.72
N GLY A 18 6.03 -0.71 9.55
CA GLY A 18 5.28 -1.94 9.34
C GLY A 18 4.37 -1.90 8.12
N MET A 19 3.59 -0.83 7.93
CA MET A 19 2.74 -0.66 6.74
C MET A 19 3.55 -0.73 5.45
N LEU A 20 4.67 -0.02 5.41
CA LEU A 20 5.51 0.05 4.22
C LEU A 20 6.20 -1.29 3.90
N LYS A 21 6.25 -2.29 4.80
CA LYS A 21 6.76 -3.64 4.49
C LYS A 21 5.83 -4.43 3.57
N HIS A 22 4.55 -4.09 3.55
CA HIS A 22 3.56 -4.77 2.72
C HIS A 22 3.30 -3.96 1.46
N ASN A 23 3.62 -4.50 0.28
CA ASN A 23 3.45 -3.81 -1.02
C ASN A 23 2.06 -3.18 -1.18
N THR A 24 1.00 -3.89 -0.76
CA THR A 24 -0.37 -3.40 -0.79
C THR A 24 -0.56 -2.12 0.04
N MET A 25 -0.08 -2.13 1.29
CA MET A 25 -0.19 -0.98 2.20
C MET A 25 0.74 0.15 1.75
N ARG A 26 1.98 -0.17 1.34
CA ARG A 26 2.94 0.79 0.78
C ARG A 26 2.35 1.57 -0.38
N ASN A 27 1.78 0.86 -1.37
CA ASN A 27 1.22 1.48 -2.56
C ASN A 27 -0.03 2.29 -2.22
N THR A 28 -0.89 1.77 -1.34
CA THR A 28 -2.14 2.46 -0.95
C THR A 28 -1.84 3.73 -0.15
N PHE A 29 -0.96 3.65 0.85
CA PHE A 29 -0.54 4.80 1.65
C PHE A 29 0.24 5.82 0.81
N GLY A 30 1.17 5.37 -0.03
CA GLY A 30 1.91 6.25 -0.94
C GLY A 30 1.01 6.99 -1.94
N ASN A 31 0.00 6.31 -2.50
CA ASN A 31 -0.98 6.94 -3.39
C ASN A 31 -1.86 7.94 -2.66
N TRP A 32 -2.25 7.64 -1.41
CA TRP A 32 -3.01 8.57 -0.57
C TRP A 32 -2.19 9.83 -0.29
N ILE A 33 -0.93 9.69 0.11
CA ILE A 33 -0.01 10.83 0.31
C ILE A 33 0.12 11.65 -0.96
N ALA A 34 0.35 11.02 -2.12
CA ALA A 34 0.50 11.72 -3.39
C ALA A 34 -0.74 12.51 -3.84
N ARG A 35 -1.94 12.11 -3.39
CA ARG A 35 -3.20 12.76 -3.73
C ARG A 35 -3.59 13.83 -2.72
N GLU A 36 -3.55 13.49 -1.44
CA GLU A 36 -4.17 14.27 -0.37
C GLU A 36 -3.15 15.01 0.50
N LYS A 37 -1.88 14.58 0.53
CA LYS A 37 -0.82 15.14 1.37
C LYS A 37 0.48 15.36 0.58
N LYS A 38 0.39 16.03 -0.58
CA LYS A 38 1.53 16.21 -1.53
C LYS A 38 2.82 16.73 -0.88
N VAL A 39 2.69 17.58 0.14
CA VAL A 39 3.83 18.11 0.91
C VAL A 39 4.66 17.01 1.61
N LEU A 40 4.10 15.82 1.81
CA LEU A 40 4.76 14.67 2.43
C LEU A 40 5.36 13.71 1.39
N LEU A 41 5.29 14.03 0.10
CA LEU A 41 5.93 13.23 -0.95
C LEU A 41 7.42 12.95 -0.71
N PRO A 42 8.26 13.91 -0.30
CA PRO A 42 9.66 13.61 -0.04
C PRO A 42 9.83 12.67 1.16
N HIS A 43 9.00 12.81 2.21
CA HIS A 43 9.00 11.91 3.37
C HIS A 43 8.68 10.46 3.02
N ILE A 44 7.64 10.21 2.21
CA ILE A 44 7.27 8.85 1.82
C ILE A 44 8.31 8.22 0.88
N LYS A 45 8.90 9.01 -0.03
CA LYS A 45 10.00 8.55 -0.90
C LYS A 45 11.23 8.18 -0.07
N PHE A 46 11.62 9.04 0.88
CA PHE A 46 12.70 8.77 1.83
C PHE A 46 12.46 7.48 2.62
N ALA A 47 11.25 7.29 3.17
CA ALA A 47 10.91 6.11 3.95
C ALA A 47 11.00 4.82 3.11
N ILE A 48 10.52 4.86 1.86
CA ILE A 48 10.61 3.72 0.93
C ILE A 48 12.08 3.44 0.55
N ALA A 49 12.88 4.46 0.29
CA ALA A 49 14.31 4.31 -0.02
C ALA A 49 15.06 3.69 1.16
N GLN A 50 14.81 4.18 2.38
CA GLN A 50 15.39 3.64 3.62
C GLN A 50 15.04 2.15 3.80
N MET A 51 13.80 1.77 3.48
CA MET A 51 13.37 0.37 3.54
C MET A 51 13.98 -0.53 2.48
N ASN A 52 14.30 0.03 1.32
CA ASN A 52 15.01 -0.68 0.25
C ASN A 52 16.54 -0.70 0.50
N ASN A 53 16.98 -0.43 1.74
CA ASN A 53 18.37 -0.41 2.16
C ASN A 53 19.25 0.58 1.39
N ALA A 54 18.68 1.71 0.95
CA ALA A 54 19.48 2.83 0.48
C ALA A 54 20.52 3.21 1.54
N ASP A 55 21.75 3.46 1.10
CA ASP A 55 22.80 3.88 2.02
C ASP A 55 22.49 5.28 2.58
N GLY A 56 23.00 5.55 3.78
CA GLY A 56 22.68 6.78 4.50
C GLY A 56 23.17 8.06 3.80
N ARG A 57 24.24 7.96 3.01
CA ARG A 57 24.76 9.10 2.24
C ARG A 57 23.84 9.39 1.06
N HIS A 58 23.41 8.36 0.33
CA HIS A 58 22.43 8.50 -0.74
C HIS A 58 21.11 9.09 -0.23
N LEU A 59 20.63 8.64 0.94
CA LEU A 59 19.43 9.22 1.57
C LEU A 59 19.61 10.71 1.88
N PHE A 60 20.79 11.12 2.36
CA PHE A 60 21.10 12.52 2.61
C PHE A 60 21.10 13.34 1.31
N GLN A 61 21.87 12.92 0.31
CA GLN A 61 22.02 13.64 -0.96
C GLN A 61 20.72 13.75 -1.76
N THR A 62 19.84 12.75 -1.65
CA THR A 62 18.61 12.67 -2.45
C THR A 62 17.44 13.44 -1.84
N TYR A 63 17.39 13.54 -0.50
CA TYR A 63 16.18 14.02 0.19
C TYR A 63 16.44 15.09 1.25
N LEU A 64 17.67 15.31 1.70
CA LEU A 64 17.98 16.14 2.87
C LEU A 64 18.97 17.26 2.57
N SER A 65 19.89 17.07 1.60
CA SER A 65 20.88 18.08 1.21
C SER A 65 20.21 19.39 0.79
N HIS A 66 20.84 20.52 1.09
CA HIS A 66 20.41 21.82 0.58
C HIS A 66 20.54 21.96 -0.95
N ASP A 67 21.28 21.05 -1.60
CA ASP A 67 21.34 20.97 -3.06
C ASP A 67 20.05 20.39 -3.68
N VAL A 68 19.20 19.75 -2.85
CA VAL A 68 17.88 19.29 -3.26
C VAL A 68 16.93 20.47 -3.33
N ALA A 69 16.14 20.55 -4.40
CA ALA A 69 15.11 21.57 -4.55
C ALA A 69 14.16 21.57 -3.35
N GLU A 70 13.79 22.75 -2.85
CA GLU A 70 13.02 22.91 -1.61
C GLU A 70 11.71 22.08 -1.61
N ALA A 71 11.04 21.99 -2.76
CA ALA A 71 9.80 21.21 -2.91
C ALA A 71 9.98 19.69 -2.74
N ASP A 72 11.20 19.17 -2.91
CA ASP A 72 11.56 17.75 -2.78
C ASP A 72 12.46 17.47 -1.57
N ARG A 73 12.77 18.50 -0.77
CA ARG A 73 13.65 18.39 0.39
C ARG A 73 12.86 18.15 1.68
N ILE A 74 13.39 17.30 2.55
CA ILE A 74 12.97 17.18 3.94
C ILE A 74 13.89 18.08 4.77
N ASP A 75 13.33 19.13 5.37
CA ASP A 75 14.10 20.02 6.21
C ASP A 75 14.44 19.37 7.56
N LEU A 76 15.71 19.45 7.92
CA LEU A 76 16.22 19.03 9.22
C LEU A 76 16.61 20.25 10.05
N PRO A 77 16.51 20.16 11.39
CA PRO A 77 17.14 21.14 12.26
C PRO A 77 18.62 21.32 11.93
N ILE A 78 19.10 22.57 11.98
CA ILE A 78 20.45 22.92 11.54
C ILE A 78 21.55 22.12 12.23
N ASN A 79 21.36 21.77 13.51
CA ASN A 79 22.30 20.97 14.28
C ASN A 79 22.38 19.49 13.85
N ILE A 80 21.36 18.97 13.17
CA ILE A 80 21.36 17.62 12.59
C ILE A 80 21.90 17.69 11.16
N TYR A 81 21.43 18.68 10.38
CA TYR A 81 21.87 18.89 9.01
C TYR A 81 23.40 19.09 8.93
N SER A 82 23.95 19.98 9.77
CA SER A 82 25.38 20.31 9.73
C SER A 82 26.29 19.10 9.95
N ILE A 83 25.88 18.14 10.77
CA ILE A 83 26.64 16.91 11.01
C ILE A 83 26.63 16.02 9.77
N LEU A 84 25.48 15.89 9.09
CA LEU A 84 25.37 15.10 7.87
C LEU A 84 26.16 15.74 6.72
N ASP A 85 26.07 17.06 6.58
CA ASP A 85 26.78 17.84 5.56
C ASP A 85 28.31 17.76 5.77
N GLN A 86 28.77 17.87 7.02
CA GLN A 86 30.19 17.71 7.35
C GLN A 86 30.69 16.29 7.04
N GLU A 87 29.91 15.26 7.35
CA GLU A 87 30.28 13.87 7.04
C GLU A 87 30.31 13.62 5.52
N ASP A 88 29.36 14.19 4.77
CA ASP A 88 29.29 14.07 3.30
C ASP A 88 30.48 14.73 2.60
N LYS A 89 30.96 15.85 3.16
CA LYS A 89 32.12 16.62 2.67
C LYS A 89 33.46 16.13 3.22
N SER A 90 33.47 15.13 4.09
CA SER A 90 34.71 14.56 4.60
C SER A 90 35.46 13.75 3.53
N ASP A 91 36.78 13.64 3.67
CA ASP A 91 37.60 12.85 2.75
C ASP A 91 37.21 11.35 2.74
N THR A 92 36.64 10.87 3.84
CA THR A 92 36.21 9.47 4.02
C THR A 92 34.84 9.38 4.68
N PRO A 93 33.73 9.62 3.93
CA PRO A 93 32.38 9.60 4.49
C PRO A 93 32.02 8.22 5.05
N ARG A 94 31.64 8.16 6.32
CA ARG A 94 31.40 6.90 7.05
C ARG A 94 29.91 6.57 7.06
N ALA A 95 29.55 5.44 6.45
CA ALA A 95 28.18 4.93 6.44
C ALA A 95 27.57 4.80 7.87
N ALA A 96 28.39 4.45 8.87
CA ALA A 96 27.96 4.35 10.26
C ALA A 96 27.55 5.71 10.86
N ALA A 97 28.23 6.80 10.49
CA ALA A 97 27.91 8.14 10.96
C ALA A 97 26.56 8.60 10.38
N PHE A 98 26.34 8.45 9.07
CA PHE A 98 25.04 8.71 8.45
C PHE A 98 23.92 7.90 9.11
N LYS A 99 24.12 6.59 9.31
CA LYS A 99 23.13 5.72 9.96
C LYS A 99 22.79 6.20 11.37
N ALA A 100 23.79 6.56 12.18
CA ALA A 100 23.58 7.03 13.54
C ALA A 100 22.81 8.37 13.58
N VAL A 101 23.16 9.30 12.69
CA VAL A 101 22.52 10.63 12.65
C VAL A 101 21.11 10.55 12.07
N LEU A 102 20.89 9.79 10.99
CA LEU A 102 19.55 9.56 10.43
C LEU A 102 18.61 8.86 11.41
N ASN A 103 19.13 7.95 12.25
CA ASN A 103 18.34 7.36 13.33
C ASN A 103 17.90 8.41 14.37
N LYS A 104 18.75 9.38 14.71
CA LYS A 104 18.38 10.53 15.58
C LYS A 104 17.38 11.46 14.87
N ALA A 105 17.51 11.60 13.56
CA ALA A 105 16.63 12.44 12.73
C ALA A 105 15.25 11.81 12.44
N LYS A 106 14.99 10.57 12.89
CA LYS A 106 13.78 9.80 12.54
C LYS A 106 12.47 10.54 12.81
N LYS A 107 12.41 11.37 13.88
CA LYS A 107 11.23 12.19 14.18
C LYS A 107 10.94 13.23 13.09
N PHE A 108 11.97 13.76 12.42
CA PHE A 108 11.81 14.75 11.36
C PHE A 108 11.53 14.08 10.01
N THR A 109 12.18 12.95 9.73
CA THR A 109 12.00 12.24 8.45
C THR A 109 10.72 11.41 8.39
N LEU A 110 10.35 10.70 9.46
CA LEU A 110 9.17 9.82 9.50
C LEU A 110 8.02 10.36 10.36
N GLY A 111 8.29 11.26 11.30
CA GLY A 111 7.26 11.80 12.20
C GLY A 111 6.08 12.46 11.49
N PRO A 112 6.27 13.22 10.39
CA PRO A 112 5.15 13.72 9.61
C PRO A 112 4.26 12.61 9.04
N LEU A 113 4.84 11.50 8.56
CA LEU A 113 4.05 10.35 8.10
C LEU A 113 3.28 9.70 9.25
N ASP A 114 3.92 9.55 10.42
CA ASP A 114 3.27 9.01 11.63
C ASP A 114 2.15 9.92 12.15
N HIS A 115 2.27 11.23 11.99
CA HIS A 115 1.24 12.20 12.38
C HIS A 115 -0.04 12.05 11.54
N TYR A 116 0.10 11.87 10.23
CA TYR A 116 -1.03 11.73 9.29
C TYR A 116 -1.53 10.28 9.12
N ARG A 117 -0.86 9.32 9.74
CA ARG A 117 -1.24 7.90 9.72
C ARG A 117 -2.66 7.62 10.23
N PRO A 118 -3.18 8.22 11.32
CA PRO A 118 -4.57 8.02 11.73
C PRO A 118 -5.57 8.47 10.66
N GLU A 119 -5.32 9.63 10.04
CA GLU A 119 -6.18 10.16 8.96
C GLU A 119 -6.20 9.22 7.74
N PHE A 120 -5.07 8.59 7.42
CA PHE A 120 -5.04 7.57 6.38
C PHE A 120 -5.99 6.40 6.68
N PHE A 121 -6.05 5.92 7.92
CA PHE A 121 -6.95 4.82 8.29
C PHE A 121 -8.43 5.20 8.25
N GLU A 122 -8.74 6.48 8.40
CA GLU A 122 -10.10 7.02 8.26
C GLU A 122 -10.45 7.35 6.80
N SER A 123 -9.45 7.42 5.92
CA SER A 123 -9.60 7.82 4.53
C SER A 123 -10.48 6.86 3.73
N LYS A 124 -11.16 7.41 2.71
CA LYS A 124 -11.85 6.63 1.69
C LYS A 124 -10.88 5.67 0.98
N THR A 125 -9.64 6.11 0.73
CA THR A 125 -8.61 5.29 0.07
C THR A 125 -8.33 3.99 0.84
N PHE A 126 -8.22 4.06 2.17
CA PHE A 126 -8.03 2.87 3.00
C PHE A 126 -9.30 2.02 3.08
N ARG A 127 -10.47 2.64 3.22
CA ARG A 127 -11.76 1.92 3.19
C ARG A 127 -11.95 1.11 1.90
N ASP A 128 -11.66 1.71 0.75
CA ASP A 128 -11.74 1.07 -0.55
C ASP A 128 -10.75 -0.11 -0.67
N LEU A 129 -9.55 0.03 -0.10
CA LEU A 129 -8.60 -1.08 0.02
C LEU A 129 -9.17 -2.23 0.86
N VAL A 130 -9.74 -1.95 2.03
CA VAL A 130 -10.31 -2.96 2.93
C VAL A 130 -11.41 -3.74 2.23
N ILE A 131 -12.35 -3.04 1.58
CA ILE A 131 -13.44 -3.65 0.81
C ILE A 131 -12.89 -4.55 -0.29
N LYS A 132 -11.90 -4.06 -1.04
CA LYS A 132 -11.24 -4.83 -2.10
C LYS A 132 -10.60 -6.10 -1.57
N LEU A 133 -9.86 -6.04 -0.45
CA LEU A 133 -9.18 -7.20 0.12
C LEU A 133 -10.14 -8.26 0.67
N ILE A 134 -11.24 -7.82 1.29
CA ILE A 134 -12.32 -8.72 1.74
C ILE A 134 -12.95 -9.40 0.52
N GLY A 135 -13.37 -8.63 -0.48
CA GLY A 135 -13.99 -9.19 -1.68
C GLY A 135 -13.08 -10.15 -2.46
N GLN A 136 -11.78 -9.86 -2.55
CA GLN A 136 -10.80 -10.79 -3.15
C GLN A 136 -10.69 -12.10 -2.37
N THR A 137 -10.74 -12.02 -1.03
CA THR A 137 -10.67 -13.20 -0.18
C THR A 137 -11.93 -14.05 -0.29
N ASP A 138 -13.09 -13.43 -0.35
CA ASP A 138 -14.36 -14.12 -0.54
C ASP A 138 -14.46 -14.75 -1.93
N ALA A 139 -14.04 -14.03 -2.97
CA ALA A 139 -13.94 -14.59 -4.33
C ALA A 139 -13.01 -15.79 -4.38
N LYS A 140 -11.85 -15.74 -3.70
CA LYS A 140 -10.92 -16.87 -3.65
C LYS A 140 -11.50 -18.10 -2.94
N LYS A 141 -12.25 -17.90 -1.85
CA LYS A 141 -12.95 -19.00 -1.16
C LYS A 141 -14.01 -19.62 -2.06
N GLU A 142 -14.81 -18.79 -2.72
CA GLU A 142 -15.87 -19.24 -3.63
C GLU A 142 -15.28 -19.98 -4.83
N ALA A 143 -14.21 -19.44 -5.41
CA ALA A 143 -13.51 -20.08 -6.52
C ALA A 143 -13.05 -21.49 -6.12
N LYS A 144 -12.45 -21.63 -4.93
CA LYS A 144 -12.05 -22.95 -4.41
C LYS A 144 -13.23 -23.90 -4.20
N ALA A 145 -14.35 -23.41 -3.66
CA ALA A 145 -15.55 -24.23 -3.43
C ALA A 145 -16.17 -24.73 -4.75
N GLN A 146 -16.10 -23.90 -5.80
CA GLN A 146 -16.64 -24.21 -7.12
C GLN A 146 -15.61 -24.84 -8.08
N GLY A 147 -14.37 -25.07 -7.65
CA GLY A 147 -13.31 -25.58 -8.52
C GLY A 147 -12.87 -24.62 -9.62
N ILE A 148 -13.13 -23.32 -9.47
CA ILE A 148 -12.75 -22.25 -10.38
C ILE A 148 -11.28 -21.88 -10.16
N LYS A 149 -10.52 -21.72 -11.24
CA LYS A 149 -9.08 -21.39 -11.19
C LYS A 149 -8.79 -19.89 -11.27
N ASP A 150 -9.62 -19.14 -11.98
CA ASP A 150 -9.51 -17.69 -12.19
C ASP A 150 -10.30 -16.91 -11.13
N ASP A 151 -9.77 -16.89 -9.90
CA ASP A 151 -10.34 -16.17 -8.76
C ASP A 151 -10.42 -14.66 -9.00
N LYS A 152 -9.56 -14.11 -9.85
CA LYS A 152 -9.59 -12.72 -10.28
C LYS A 152 -10.82 -12.41 -11.13
N ALA A 153 -11.11 -13.22 -12.15
CA ALA A 153 -12.32 -13.06 -12.96
C ALA A 153 -13.58 -13.19 -12.09
N LEU A 154 -13.59 -14.14 -11.16
CA LEU A 154 -14.71 -14.29 -10.22
C LEU A 154 -14.88 -13.06 -9.31
N PHE A 155 -13.79 -12.46 -8.83
CA PHE A 155 -13.84 -11.22 -8.07
C PHE A 155 -14.44 -10.06 -8.87
N GLU A 156 -14.04 -9.89 -10.14
CA GLU A 156 -14.59 -8.85 -11.02
C GLU A 156 -16.10 -9.04 -11.26
N ILE A 157 -16.54 -10.27 -11.48
CA ILE A 157 -17.96 -10.64 -11.57
C ILE A 157 -18.70 -10.27 -10.26
N MET A 158 -18.11 -10.56 -9.09
CA MET A 158 -18.71 -10.22 -7.80
C MET A 158 -18.83 -8.72 -7.58
N ILE A 159 -17.87 -7.91 -8.03
CA ILE A 159 -17.99 -6.43 -7.99
C ILE A 159 -19.18 -6.00 -8.85
N LEU A 160 -19.26 -6.48 -10.09
CA LEU A 160 -20.33 -6.09 -11.02
C LEU A 160 -21.71 -6.54 -10.52
N THR A 161 -21.78 -7.69 -9.83
CA THR A 161 -23.00 -8.22 -9.21
C THR A 161 -23.59 -7.25 -8.17
N ASN A 162 -22.73 -6.55 -7.43
CA ASN A 162 -23.12 -5.57 -6.42
C ASN A 162 -23.34 -4.16 -7.01
N SER A 163 -23.32 -4.02 -8.34
CA SER A 163 -23.61 -2.78 -9.07
C SER A 163 -24.91 -2.91 -9.87
N ASP A 164 -25.27 -1.85 -10.59
CA ASP A 164 -26.33 -1.82 -11.59
C ASP A 164 -25.99 -2.65 -12.85
N ARG A 165 -24.73 -3.05 -13.04
CA ARG A 165 -24.23 -3.77 -14.23
C ARG A 165 -24.37 -5.29 -14.15
N LYS A 166 -25.50 -5.80 -13.67
CA LYS A 166 -25.74 -7.24 -13.49
C LYS A 166 -25.70 -8.04 -14.79
N ASP A 167 -26.14 -7.47 -15.91
CA ASP A 167 -26.10 -8.14 -17.21
C ASP A 167 -24.68 -8.40 -17.70
N GLU A 168 -23.76 -7.48 -17.40
CA GLU A 168 -22.35 -7.65 -17.70
C GLU A 168 -21.70 -8.70 -16.80
N ALA A 169 -22.08 -8.74 -15.52
CA ALA A 169 -21.68 -9.81 -14.61
C ALA A 169 -22.10 -11.19 -15.14
N ILE A 170 -23.34 -11.33 -15.65
CA ILE A 170 -23.83 -12.58 -16.26
C ILE A 170 -23.01 -12.95 -17.51
N LYS A 171 -22.72 -11.97 -18.38
CA LYS A 171 -21.91 -12.19 -19.59
C LYS A 171 -20.51 -12.69 -19.25
N GLN A 172 -19.87 -12.06 -18.26
CA GLN A 172 -18.54 -12.46 -17.78
C GLN A 172 -18.57 -13.84 -17.09
N ALA A 173 -19.60 -14.14 -16.30
CA ALA A 173 -19.77 -15.45 -15.68
C ALA A 173 -19.92 -16.58 -16.70
N LYS A 174 -20.72 -16.39 -17.75
CA LYS A 174 -20.83 -17.36 -18.85
C LYS A 174 -19.51 -17.56 -19.59
N ALA A 175 -18.76 -16.47 -19.82
CA ALA A 175 -17.44 -16.56 -20.42
C ALA A 175 -16.46 -17.34 -19.54
N LEU A 176 -16.49 -17.11 -18.22
CA LEU A 176 -15.68 -17.82 -17.24
C LEU A 176 -16.01 -19.32 -17.21
N VAL A 177 -17.30 -19.68 -17.14
CA VAL A 177 -17.79 -21.07 -17.21
C VAL A 177 -17.25 -21.79 -18.44
N LYS A 178 -17.35 -21.15 -19.62
CA LYS A 178 -16.86 -21.71 -20.88
C LYS A 178 -15.34 -21.88 -20.87
N LYS A 179 -14.61 -20.88 -20.38
CA LYS A 179 -13.14 -20.88 -20.29
C LYS A 179 -12.63 -22.03 -19.42
N GLU A 180 -13.30 -22.27 -18.29
CA GLU A 180 -12.86 -23.25 -17.29
C GLU A 180 -13.53 -24.62 -17.41
N LYS A 181 -14.46 -24.79 -18.36
CA LYS A 181 -15.22 -26.02 -18.60
C LYS A 181 -15.99 -26.46 -17.33
N LEU A 182 -16.61 -25.50 -16.66
CA LEU A 182 -17.45 -25.76 -15.49
C LEU A 182 -18.74 -26.50 -15.88
N SER A 183 -19.34 -27.23 -14.95
CA SER A 183 -20.59 -27.95 -15.17
C SER A 183 -21.78 -26.98 -15.34
N LYS A 184 -22.87 -27.47 -15.95
CA LYS A 184 -24.11 -26.67 -16.08
C LYS A 184 -24.71 -26.28 -14.72
N ASP A 185 -24.51 -27.11 -13.70
CA ASP A 185 -24.96 -26.82 -12.34
C ASP A 185 -24.15 -25.68 -11.72
N GLN A 186 -22.84 -25.63 -11.97
CA GLN A 186 -21.98 -24.53 -11.54
C GLN A 186 -22.33 -23.23 -12.27
N GLU A 187 -22.61 -23.31 -13.59
CA GLU A 187 -23.11 -22.16 -14.36
C GLU A 187 -24.42 -21.61 -13.80
N ALA A 188 -25.40 -22.49 -13.56
CA ALA A 188 -26.69 -22.11 -13.02
C ALA A 188 -26.56 -21.49 -11.61
N SER A 189 -25.68 -22.06 -10.77
CA SER A 189 -25.38 -21.54 -9.44
C SER A 189 -24.80 -20.12 -9.51
N LEU A 190 -23.77 -19.88 -10.32
CA LEU A 190 -23.16 -18.56 -10.51
C LEU A 190 -24.18 -17.53 -11.01
N ILE A 191 -24.96 -17.87 -12.04
CA ILE A 191 -25.97 -16.96 -12.58
C ILE A 191 -27.07 -16.65 -11.55
N ARG A 192 -27.49 -17.65 -10.74
CA ARG A 192 -28.46 -17.45 -9.66
C ARG A 192 -27.91 -16.47 -8.62
N GLN A 193 -26.65 -16.65 -8.18
CA GLN A 193 -26.00 -15.75 -7.22
C GLN A 193 -25.95 -14.31 -7.75
N ILE A 194 -25.68 -14.12 -9.04
CA ILE A 194 -25.65 -12.79 -9.66
C ILE A 194 -27.02 -12.12 -9.66
N LYS A 195 -28.07 -12.87 -10.02
CA LYS A 195 -29.43 -12.33 -10.16
C LYS A 195 -30.09 -12.03 -8.81
N HIS A 196 -29.97 -12.96 -7.87
CA HIS A 196 -30.77 -12.97 -6.64
C HIS A 196 -29.98 -12.67 -5.37
N GLY A 197 -28.66 -12.47 -5.49
CA GLY A 197 -27.77 -12.37 -4.34
C GLY A 197 -27.38 -13.75 -3.80
N ARG A 198 -26.48 -13.76 -2.81
CA ARG A 198 -26.18 -14.97 -2.04
C ARG A 198 -27.34 -15.25 -1.07
N PRO A 199 -27.73 -16.53 -0.85
CA PRO A 199 -28.55 -16.87 0.31
C PRO A 199 -27.85 -16.51 1.62
#